data_AF-A0A1W1W7R8-F1
#
_entry.id   AF-A0A1W1W7R8-F1
#
_cell.length_a   1.000
_cell.length_b   1.000
_cell.length_c   1.000
_cell.angle_alpha   90.00
_cell.angle_beta   90.00
_cell.angle_gamma   90.00
#
_symmetry.space_group_name_H-M   'P 1'
#
loop_
_entity.id
_entity.type
_entity.pdbx_description
1 polymer ?
#
loop_
_entity_poly.entity_id
_entity_poly.type
_entity_poly.pdbx_seq_one_letter_code
_entity_poly.pdbx_strand_id
1 'polypeptide(L)' 'MHDHKLKRNNRRGGGILAKILSEATKMKLGERLGVDDIVRREGWGGVPARQCGNLVREAIRLAEEELQHHL' A
#
# COMPACT_ATOMS: atom_id res chain seq x y z
N MET A 1 9.45 12.70 -16.19
CA MET A 1 10.77 12.23 -15.71
C MET A 1 10.85 12.11 -14.18
N HIS A 2 9.73 12.00 -13.44
CA HIS A 2 9.74 11.97 -11.96
C HIS A 2 9.42 10.58 -11.34
N ASP A 3 8.87 9.64 -12.12
CA ASP A 3 8.38 8.33 -11.63
C ASP A 3 9.47 7.32 -11.21
N HIS A 4 10.67 7.41 -11.78
CA HIS A 4 11.68 6.36 -11.59
C HIS A 4 12.29 6.33 -10.18
N LYS A 5 12.37 7.48 -9.51
CA LYS A 5 12.91 7.61 -8.14
C LYS A 5 11.91 7.06 -7.11
N LEU A 6 10.61 7.34 -7.30
CA LEU A 6 9.53 6.80 -6.48
C LEU A 6 9.50 5.26 -6.55
N LYS A 7 9.57 4.67 -7.75
CA LYS A 7 9.64 3.21 -7.95
C LYS A 7 10.83 2.53 -7.27
N ARG A 8 11.92 3.25 -6.97
CA ARG A 8 13.09 2.68 -6.30
C ARG A 8 12.97 2.74 -4.78
N ASN A 9 12.35 3.79 -4.25
CA ASN A 9 12.08 3.94 -2.81
C ASN A 9 10.92 3.04 -2.34
N ASN A 10 9.95 2.75 -3.22
CA ASN A 10 8.77 1.94 -2.92
C ASN A 10 9.03 0.43 -2.85
N ARG A 11 10.07 -0.06 -3.52
CA ARG A 11 10.30 -1.50 -3.76
C ARG A 11 10.79 -2.29 -2.55
N ARG A 12 11.22 -1.64 -1.45
CA ARG A 12 11.84 -2.32 -0.30
C ARG A 12 11.39 -1.81 1.08
N GLY A 13 10.75 -0.65 1.15
CA GLY A 13 10.14 -0.17 2.40
C GLY A 13 8.79 -0.86 2.60
N GLY A 14 8.43 -1.22 3.84
CA GLY A 14 7.07 -1.62 4.17
C GLY A 14 6.91 -3.00 4.81
N GLY A 15 8.00 -3.72 5.11
CA GLY A 15 7.97 -4.94 5.92
C GLY A 15 6.86 -5.92 5.53
N ILE A 16 5.80 -5.99 6.34
CA ILE A 16 4.61 -6.83 6.13
C ILE A 16 3.90 -6.58 4.79
N LEU A 17 3.83 -5.32 4.33
CA LEU A 17 3.16 -4.94 3.09
C LEU A 17 3.87 -5.53 1.87
N ALA A 18 5.19 -5.66 1.91
CA ALA A 18 5.98 -6.21 0.80
C ALA A 18 5.71 -7.70 0.55
N LYS A 19 5.22 -8.44 1.55
CA LYS A 19 4.92 -9.87 1.44
C LYS A 19 3.46 -10.16 1.08
N ILE A 20 2.55 -9.24 1.40
CA ILE A 20 1.10 -9.49 1.32
C ILE A 20 0.45 -8.73 0.14
N LEU A 21 0.91 -7.51 -0.15
CA LEU A 21 0.25 -6.64 -1.12
C LEU A 21 1.12 -6.37 -2.34
N SER A 22 0.51 -6.43 -3.53
CA SER A 22 1.15 -5.99 -4.77
C SER A 22 1.49 -4.49 -4.71
N GLU A 23 2.50 -4.05 -5.47
CA GLU A 23 2.84 -2.61 -5.55
C GLU A 23 1.64 -1.74 -5.97
N ALA A 24 0.84 -2.21 -6.92
CA ALA A 24 -0.33 -1.49 -7.38
C ALA A 24 -1.38 -1.36 -6.27
N THR A 25 -1.65 -2.46 -5.55
CA THR A 25 -2.58 -2.47 -4.41
C THR A 25 -2.10 -1.55 -3.30
N LYS A 26 -0.80 -1.58 -2.97
CA LYS A 26 -0.20 -0.70 -1.96
C LYS A 26 -0.41 0.77 -2.31
N MET A 27 -0.11 1.17 -3.54
CA MET A 27 -0.27 2.58 -3.96
C MET A 27 -1.74 3.00 -3.96
N LYS A 28 -2.64 2.19 -4.52
CA LYS A 28 -4.08 2.46 -4.56
C LYS A 28 -4.67 2.64 -3.16
N LEU A 29 -4.33 1.75 -2.23
CA LEU A 29 -4.82 1.83 -0.86
C LEU A 29 -4.11 2.95 -0.07
N GLY A 30 -2.85 3.24 -0.39
CA GLY A 30 -2.09 4.35 0.19
C GLY A 30 -2.74 5.70 -0.10
N GLU A 31 -3.16 5.92 -1.34
CA GLU A 31 -3.94 7.09 -1.75
C GLU A 31 -5.30 7.13 -1.06
N ARG A 32 -6.03 6.00 -1.02
CA ARG A 32 -7.35 5.91 -0.35
C ARG A 32 -7.28 6.23 1.15
N LEU A 33 -6.22 5.83 1.82
CA LEU A 33 -6.01 6.03 3.25
C LEU A 33 -5.24 7.32 3.59
N GLY A 34 -4.84 8.11 2.58
CA GLY A 34 -4.17 9.40 2.77
C GLY A 34 -2.74 9.30 3.32
N VAL A 35 -2.01 8.23 2.99
CA VAL A 35 -0.59 8.06 3.40
C VAL A 35 0.37 8.25 2.22
N ASP A 36 -0.13 8.59 1.04
CA ASP A 36 0.63 8.76 -0.19
C ASP A 36 1.72 9.83 -0.07
N ASP A 37 1.46 10.93 0.65
CA ASP A 37 2.47 11.97 0.88
C ASP A 37 3.64 11.49 1.74
N ILE A 38 3.37 10.65 2.75
CA ILE A 38 4.42 10.02 3.56
C ILE A 38 5.22 9.05 2.68
N VAL A 39 4.54 8.24 1.86
CA VAL A 39 5.20 7.30 0.95
C VAL A 39 6.08 8.03 -0.08
N ARG A 40 5.64 9.18 -0.61
CA ARG A 40 6.44 9.98 -1.55
C ARG A 40 7.69 10.56 -0.88
N ARG A 41 7.57 11.08 0.33
CA ARG A 41 8.66 11.76 1.05
C ARG A 41 9.65 10.78 1.69
N GLU A 42 9.13 9.75 2.34
CA GLU A 42 9.88 8.89 3.27
C GLU A 42 9.87 7.41 2.84
N GLY A 43 9.05 7.06 1.84
CA GLY A 43 8.79 5.68 1.47
C GLY A 43 7.87 4.98 2.48
N TRP A 44 7.49 3.73 2.17
CA TRP A 44 6.68 2.90 3.06
C TRP A 44 7.29 2.66 4.45
N GLY A 45 8.61 2.83 4.60
CA GLY A 45 9.28 2.72 5.90
C GLY A 45 8.89 3.84 6.87
N GLY A 46 8.49 5.01 6.38
CA GLY A 46 7.99 6.13 7.19
C GLY A 46 6.50 6.04 7.54
N VAL A 47 5.76 5.10 6.93
CA VAL A 47 4.33 4.94 7.20
C VAL A 47 4.13 4.30 8.58
N PRO A 48 3.32 4.89 9.48
CA PRO A 48 3.09 4.33 10.81
C PRO A 48 2.56 2.90 10.74
N ALA A 49 3.03 2.02 11.64
CA ALA A 49 2.61 0.61 11.66
C ALA A 49 1.09 0.42 11.73
N ARG A 50 0.37 1.32 12.44
CA ARG A 50 -1.09 1.34 12.48
C ARG A 50 -1.72 1.53 11.09
N GLN A 51 -1.16 2.41 10.27
CA GLN A 51 -1.63 2.63 8.90
C GLN A 51 -1.29 1.45 7.99
N CYS A 52 -0.13 0.81 8.19
CA CYS A 52 0.18 -0.46 7.54
C CYS A 52 -0.85 -1.54 7.87
N GLY A 53 -1.31 -1.62 9.13
CA GLY A 53 -2.40 -2.53 9.51
C GLY A 53 -3.73 -2.20 8.84
N ASN A 54 -4.08 -0.90 8.73
CA ASN A 54 -5.28 -0.47 8.01
C ASN A 54 -5.23 -0.81 6.51
N LEU A 55 -4.06 -0.67 5.87
CA LEU A 55 -3.85 -1.07 4.47
C LEU A 55 -4.16 -2.56 4.26
N VAL A 56 -3.65 -3.43 5.14
CA VAL A 56 -3.92 -4.88 5.05
C VAL A 56 -5.39 -5.18 5.28
N ARG A 57 -6.03 -4.55 6.27
CA ARG A 57 -7.47 -4.72 6.54
C ARG A 57 -8.32 -4.35 5.33
N GLU A 58 -8.07 -3.19 4.74
CA GLU A 58 -8.83 -2.75 3.55
C GLU A 58 -8.57 -3.64 2.33
N ALA A 59 -7.35 -4.18 2.18
CA ALA A 59 -7.05 -5.13 1.12
C ALA A 59 -7.84 -6.43 1.28
N ILE A 60 -7.92 -6.99 2.49
CA ILE A 60 -8.70 -8.20 2.78
C ILE A 60 -10.18 -7.93 2.51
N ARG A 61 -10.71 -6.82 3.01
CA ARG A 61 -12.10 -6.42 2.77
C ARG A 61 -12.44 -6.37 1.28
N LEU A 62 -11.61 -5.70 0.47
CA LEU A 62 -11.83 -5.63 -0.98
C LEU A 62 -11.77 -7.01 -1.65
N ALA A 63 -10.88 -7.90 -1.18
CA ALA A 63 -10.81 -9.26 -1.69
C ALA A 63 -12.04 -10.08 -1.31
N GLU A 64 -12.58 -9.91 -0.10
CA GLU A 64 -13.83 -10.55 0.34
C GLU A 64 -15.04 -10.02 -0.46
N GLU A 65 -15.13 -8.70 -0.68
CA GLU A 65 -16.17 -8.08 -1.51
C GLU A 65 -16.11 -8.65 -2.95
N GLU A 66 -14.92 -8.72 -3.56
CA GLU A 66 -14.74 -9.30 -4.91
C GLU A 66 -15.18 -10.77 -4.98
N LEU A 67 -14.84 -11.57 -3.97
CA LEU A 67 -15.26 -12.97 -3.90
C LEU A 67 -16.79 -13.10 -3.80
N GLN A 68 -17.46 -12.24 -3.04
CA GLN A 68 -18.93 -12.23 -2.95
C GLN A 68 -19.58 -11.83 -4.28
N HIS A 69 -18.97 -10.93 -5.06
CA HIS A 69 -19.50 -10.52 -6.36
C HIS A 69 -19.32 -11.57 -7.47
N HIS A 70 -18.47 -12.58 -7.25
CA HIS A 70 -18.19 -13.65 -8.21
C HIS A 70 -18.86 -14.99 -7.87
N LEU A 71 -19.72 -15.02 -6.86
CA LEU A 71 -20.58 -16.15 -6.47
C LEU A 71 -22.04 -15.88 -6.86
#